data_AF-A0A0F5FLG1-F1
#
_entry.id   AF-A0A0F5FLG1-F1
#
_cell.length_a   1.000
_cell.length_b   1.000
_cell.length_c   1.000
_cell.angle_alpha   90.00
_cell.angle_beta   90.00
_cell.angle_gamma   90.00
#
_symmetry.space_group_name_H-M   'P 1'
#
loop_
_entity.id
_entity.type
_entity.pdbx_description
1 polymer ?
#
loop_
_entity_poly.entity_id
_entity_poly.type
_entity_poly.pdbx_seq_one_letter_code
_entity_poly.pdbx_strand_id
1 'polypeptide(L)' 'MSRKEFDASRMRRLKRVAARHGLTILTSEKIKVLGQPGGHALREDASFKIVFGDVPKPFSASLDEIEEYIEKLDAGEE' A
#
# COMPACT_ATOMS: atom_id res chain seq x y z
N MET A 1 6.41 19.35 -11.63
CA MET A 1 6.02 17.94 -11.39
C MET A 1 4.55 17.90 -11.01
N SER A 2 3.78 17.02 -11.66
CA SER A 2 2.37 16.80 -11.35
C SER A 2 2.23 15.90 -10.11
N ARG A 3 1.14 16.04 -9.34
CA ARG A 3 0.81 15.16 -8.19
C ARG A 3 0.90 13.67 -8.55
N LYS A 4 0.50 13.32 -9.78
CA LYS A 4 0.55 11.96 -10.31
C LYS A 4 1.98 11.40 -10.40
N GLU A 5 2.96 12.24 -10.74
CA GLU A 5 4.37 11.84 -10.82
C GLU A 5 4.96 11.62 -9.42
N PHE A 6 4.55 12.45 -8.47
CA PHE A 6 4.91 12.32 -7.06
C PHE A 6 4.39 11.00 -6.46
N ASP A 7 3.11 10.68 -6.67
CA ASP A 7 2.51 9.43 -6.18
C ASP A 7 3.16 8.19 -6.83
N ALA A 8 3.53 8.27 -8.11
CA ALA A 8 4.25 7.19 -8.79
C ALA A 8 5.66 6.98 -8.21
N SER A 9 6.38 8.06 -7.92
CA SER A 9 7.69 8.00 -7.25
C SER A 9 7.57 7.39 -5.86
N ARG A 10 6.60 7.85 -5.08
CA ARG A 10 6.31 7.36 -3.72
C ARG A 10 5.96 5.88 -3.72
N MET A 11 5.09 5.43 -4.63
CA MET A 11 4.76 4.01 -4.78
C MET A 11 6.00 3.14 -5.05
N ARG A 12 6.93 3.58 -5.90
CA ARG A 12 8.18 2.85 -6.15
C ARG A 12 9.05 2.76 -4.90
N ARG A 13 9.10 3.83 -4.09
CA ARG A 13 9.79 3.83 -2.78
C ARG A 13 9.16 2.81 -1.85
N LEU A 14 7.85 2.90 -1.63
CA LEU A 14 7.11 2.04 -0.70
C LEU A 14 7.22 0.56 -1.08
N LYS A 15 7.12 0.22 -2.37
CA LYS A 15 7.30 -1.17 -2.82
C LYS A 15 8.67 -1.75 -2.45
N ARG A 16 9.72 -0.94 -2.52
CA ARG A 16 11.07 -1.38 -2.14
C ARG A 16 11.17 -1.62 -0.64
N VAL A 17 10.54 -0.78 0.18
CA VAL A 17 10.55 -0.96 1.65
C VAL A 17 9.70 -2.17 2.04
N ALA A 18 8.45 -2.25 1.55
CA ALA A 18 7.55 -3.37 1.79
C ALA A 18 8.21 -4.73 1.49
N ALA A 19 8.91 -4.83 0.35
CA ALA A 19 9.61 -6.05 -0.03
C ALA A 19 10.69 -6.49 0.98
N ARG A 20 11.31 -5.57 1.72
CA ARG A 20 12.28 -5.93 2.80
C ARG A 20 11.60 -6.63 3.97
N HIS A 21 10.32 -6.38 4.18
CA HIS A 21 9.50 -7.00 5.23
C HIS A 21 8.66 -8.18 4.70
N GLY A 22 8.92 -8.65 3.47
CA GLY A 22 8.14 -9.74 2.87
C GLY A 22 6.69 -9.33 2.55
N LEU A 23 6.46 -8.05 2.28
CA LEU A 23 5.15 -7.50 1.95
C LEU A 23 5.08 -7.03 0.49
N THR A 24 3.97 -7.34 -0.16
CA THR A 24 3.63 -6.86 -1.50
C THR A 24 2.47 -5.85 -1.45
N ILE A 25 2.69 -4.66 -2.00
CA ILE A 25 1.63 -3.65 -2.20
C ILE A 25 0.83 -4.01 -3.46
N LEU A 26 -0.42 -4.42 -3.27
CA LEU A 26 -1.38 -4.66 -4.35
C LEU A 26 -2.12 -3.35 -4.67
N THR A 27 -2.50 -3.17 -5.94
CA THR A 27 -3.22 -1.97 -6.40
C THR A 27 -4.41 -2.36 -7.26
N SER A 28 -5.59 -1.82 -6.94
CA SER A 28 -6.80 -1.99 -7.74
C SER A 28 -7.00 -0.79 -8.67
N GLU A 29 -6.77 -0.99 -9.97
CA GLU A 29 -6.94 0.07 -10.98
C GLU A 29 -8.40 0.53 -11.09
N LYS A 30 -9.36 -0.40 -10.95
CA LYS A 30 -10.78 -0.11 -11.05
C LYS A 30 -11.27 0.85 -9.96
N ILE A 31 -10.77 0.69 -8.72
CA ILE A 31 -11.14 1.56 -7.60
C ILE A 31 -10.60 2.98 -7.80
N LYS A 32 -9.38 3.11 -8.33
CA LYS A 32 -8.78 4.42 -8.63
C LYS A 32 -9.54 5.21 -9.68
N VAL A 33 -10.02 4.53 -10.73
CA VAL A 33 -10.81 5.17 -11.80
C VAL A 33 -12.16 5.67 -11.28
N LEU A 34 -12.70 5.07 -10.23
CA LEU A 34 -13.96 5.47 -9.59
C LEU A 34 -13.82 6.68 -8.64
N GLY A 35 -12.62 7.25 -8.50
CA GLY A 35 -12.39 8.46 -7.69
C GLY A 35 -12.58 8.26 -6.19
N GLN A 36 -12.64 7.02 -5.72
CA GLN A 36 -12.75 6.71 -4.30
C GLN A 36 -11.36 6.80 -3.64
N PRO A 37 -11.23 7.40 -2.44
CA PRO A 37 -10.01 7.28 -1.66
C PRO A 37 -9.76 5.80 -1.38
N GLY A 38 -8.57 5.32 -1.73
CA GLY A 38 -8.19 3.92 -1.61
C GLY A 38 -7.57 3.34 -2.88
N GLY A 39 -7.64 2.01 -3.01
CA GLY A 39 -7.12 1.25 -4.13
C GLY A 39 -5.84 0.49 -3.81
N HIS A 40 -5.44 0.39 -2.55
CA HIS A 40 -4.24 -0.33 -2.10
C HIS A 40 -4.54 -1.34 -1.01
N ALA A 41 -3.73 -2.39 -0.98
CA ALA A 41 -3.72 -3.40 0.07
C ALA A 41 -2.30 -3.95 0.24
N LEU A 42 -1.96 -4.42 1.45
CA LEU A 42 -0.71 -5.12 1.72
C LEU A 42 -0.98 -6.61 1.86
N ARG A 43 -0.18 -7.39 1.14
CA ARG A 43 -0.20 -8.85 1.22
C ARG A 43 1.13 -9.34 1.79
N GLU A 44 1.07 -10.27 2.72
CA GLU A 44 2.25 -11.02 3.17
C GLU A 44 2.63 -12.07 2.13
N ASP A 45 3.89 -12.11 1.73
CA ASP A 45 4.37 -12.99 0.67
C ASP A 45 4.50 -14.45 1.13
N ALA A 46 4.72 -14.69 2.41
CA ALA A 46 4.81 -16.05 2.97
C ALA A 46 3.45 -16.76 2.98
N SER A 47 2.39 -16.06 3.41
CA SER A 47 1.05 -16.64 3.58
C SER A 47 0.05 -16.29 2.48
N PHE A 48 0.40 -15.34 1.62
CA PHE A 48 -0.47 -14.72 0.60
C PHE A 48 -1.73 -14.04 1.17
N LYS A 49 -1.79 -13.82 2.50
CA LYS A 49 -2.93 -13.16 3.13
C LYS A 49 -2.80 -11.64 3.03
N ILE A 50 -3.93 -10.97 2.92
CA ILE A 50 -3.98 -9.51 3.04
C ILE A 50 -3.86 -9.17 4.52
N VAL A 51 -2.83 -8.42 4.87
CA VAL A 51 -2.54 -7.98 6.24
C VAL A 51 -3.08 -6.57 6.51
N PHE A 52 -3.29 -5.77 5.46
CA PHE A 52 -3.81 -4.41 5.60
C PHE A 52 -4.53 -3.92 4.33
N GLY A 53 -5.53 -3.04 4.50
CA GLY A 53 -6.25 -2.39 3.39
C GLY A 53 -7.37 -3.20 2.75
N ASP A 54 -7.92 -4.20 3.45
CA ASP A 54 -9.05 -5.02 2.97
C ASP A 54 -10.39 -4.73 3.68
N VAL A 55 -10.39 -3.83 4.68
CA VAL A 55 -11.54 -3.56 5.55
C VAL A 55 -11.82 -2.06 5.56
N PRO A 56 -13.08 -1.61 5.35
CA PRO A 56 -14.33 -2.40 5.29
C PRO A 56 -14.58 -3.10 3.95
N LYS A 57 -13.75 -2.86 2.94
CA LYS A 57 -13.86 -3.44 1.60
C LYS A 57 -12.47 -3.69 1.02
N PRO A 58 -12.34 -4.60 0.04
CA PRO A 58 -11.06 -4.86 -0.57
C PRO A 58 -10.43 -3.63 -1.19
N PHE A 59 -9.11 -3.51 -0.99
CA PHE A 59 -8.31 -2.39 -1.49
C PHE A 59 -8.85 -1.02 -1.03
N SER A 60 -9.24 -0.93 0.22
CA SER A 60 -9.74 0.31 0.84
C SER A 60 -8.62 1.27 1.25
N ALA A 61 -7.40 0.78 1.46
CA ALA A 61 -6.30 1.63 1.91
C ALA A 61 -5.82 2.59 0.82
N SER A 62 -5.51 3.80 1.26
CA SER A 62 -4.84 4.87 0.51
C SER A 62 -3.32 4.68 0.52
N LEU A 63 -2.61 5.48 -0.28
CA LEU A 63 -1.14 5.49 -0.26
C LEU A 63 -0.57 5.99 1.07
N ASP A 64 -1.27 6.91 1.74
CA ASP A 64 -0.83 7.47 3.02
C ASP A 64 -0.87 6.42 4.13
N GLU A 65 -1.97 5.68 4.24
CA GLU A 65 -2.11 4.60 5.22
C GLU A 65 -1.09 3.46 5.01
N ILE A 66 -0.75 3.16 3.75
CA ILE A 66 0.28 2.16 3.42
C ILE A 66 1.66 2.64 3.83
N GLU A 67 1.95 3.93 3.63
CA GLU A 67 3.22 4.51 4.09
C GLU A 67 3.33 4.45 5.60
N GLU A 68 2.30 4.88 6.33
CA GLU A 68 2.29 4.82 7.80
C GLU A 68 2.48 3.40 8.34
N TYR A 69 1.82 2.41 7.73
CA TYR A 69 1.96 1.01 8.14
C TYR A 69 3.41 0.50 7.95
N ILE A 70 4.00 0.80 6.79
CA ILE A 70 5.37 0.37 6.48
C ILE A 70 6.39 1.12 7.35
N GLU A 71 6.18 2.41 7.62
CA GLU A 71 7.07 3.21 8.47
C GLU A 71 7.07 2.70 9.92
N LYS A 72 5.93 2.26 10.46
CA LYS A 72 5.86 1.60 11.78
C LYS A 72 6.65 0.29 11.80
N LEU A 73 6.55 -0.51 10.75
CA LEU A 73 7.33 -1.74 10.60
C LEU A 73 8.85 -1.48 10.50
N ASP A 74 9.26 -0.45 9.77
CA ASP A 74 10.68 -0.07 9.61
C ASP A 74 11.24 0.53 10.92
N ALA A 75 10.39 1.19 11.72
CA ALA A 75 10.75 1.71 13.05
C ALA A 75 10.85 0.63 14.14
N GLY A 76 10.44 -0.61 13.86
CA GLY A 76 10.43 -1.70 14.85
C GLY A 76 9.35 -1.54 15.92
N GLU A 77 8.32 -0.74 15.66
CA GLU A 77 7.13 -0.65 16.50
C GLU A 77 6.16 -1.77 16.09
N GLU A 78 6.33 -2.96 16.70
CA GLU A 78 5.36 -4.07 16.70
C GLU A 78 4.19 -3.79 17.67
#